data_AF-A0A3M1TAN3-F1
#
_entry.id   AF-A0A3M1TAN3-F1
#
_cell.length_a   1.000
_cell.length_b   1.000
_cell.length_c   1.000
_cell.angle_alpha   90.00
_cell.angle_beta   90.00
_cell.angle_gamma   90.00
#
_symmetry.space_group_name_H-M   'P 1'
#
loop_
_entity.id
_entity.type
_entity.pdbx_description
1 polymer ?
#
loop_
_entity_poly.entity_id
_entity_poly.type
_entity_poly.pdbx_seq_one_letter_code
_entity_poly.pdbx_strand_id
1 'polypeptide(L)'
;MSQAKTTPPLVTHPFQSFWGWLQLHMNCILRAGTPTAVVFDDDDLHWHFGVEDEETYLVQVLRGKRILAEMILNPSEIAYVQGRPESEEEYLFELIPPTPEAEPVFYFLMTHPFEVEETQSPPSRWTH
;
A
#
# COMPACT_ATOMS: atom_id res chain seq x y z
N MET A 1 -31.57 -15.81 -9.67
CA MET A 1 -30.65 -15.29 -10.69
C MET A 1 -29.37 -14.90 -9.97
N SER A 2 -28.31 -15.71 -10.06
CA SER A 2 -27.01 -15.38 -9.47
C SER A 2 -26.39 -14.28 -10.32
N GLN A 3 -26.20 -13.08 -9.76
CA GLN A 3 -25.35 -12.09 -10.40
C GLN A 3 -23.94 -12.66 -10.42
N ALA A 4 -23.34 -12.77 -11.61
CA ALA A 4 -21.91 -12.98 -11.72
C ALA A 4 -21.24 -11.78 -11.05
N LYS A 5 -20.64 -12.00 -9.88
CA LYS A 5 -19.83 -10.99 -9.19
C LYS A 5 -18.63 -10.72 -10.11
N THR A 6 -18.71 -9.65 -10.89
CA THR A 6 -17.61 -9.21 -11.75
C THR A 6 -16.43 -8.96 -10.83
N THR A 7 -15.37 -9.77 -10.95
CA THR A 7 -14.14 -9.56 -10.18
C THR A 7 -13.63 -8.16 -10.50
N PRO A 8 -13.47 -7.28 -9.50
CA PRO A 8 -12.99 -5.93 -9.77
C PRO A 8 -11.58 -5.97 -10.38
N PRO A 9 -11.21 -4.97 -11.19
CA PRO A 9 -9.95 -4.96 -11.92
C PRO A 9 -8.76 -4.89 -10.97
N LEU A 10 -7.73 -5.71 -11.26
CA LEU A 10 -6.43 -5.63 -10.59
C LEU A 10 -5.62 -4.51 -11.23
N VAL A 11 -5.03 -3.64 -10.40
CA VAL A 11 -4.16 -2.55 -10.84
C VAL A 11 -2.75 -2.80 -10.32
N THR A 12 -1.74 -2.66 -11.17
CA THR A 12 -0.34 -2.88 -10.82
C THR A 12 0.38 -1.54 -10.64
N HIS A 13 1.12 -1.39 -9.53
CA HIS A 13 1.86 -0.18 -9.21
C HIS A 13 3.33 -0.47 -8.87
N PRO A 14 4.27 0.44 -9.21
CA PRO A 14 5.63 0.36 -8.71
C PRO A 14 5.68 0.54 -7.18
N PHE A 15 6.47 -0.29 -6.49
CA PHE A 15 6.60 -0.24 -5.04
C PHE A 15 7.03 1.14 -4.53
N GLN A 16 8.01 1.78 -5.18
CA GLN A 16 8.53 3.08 -4.75
C GLN A 16 7.50 4.20 -4.83
N SER A 17 6.69 4.24 -5.90
CA SER A 17 5.61 5.24 -6.02
C SER A 17 4.53 5.02 -4.96
N PHE A 18 4.17 3.76 -4.71
CA PHE A 18 3.19 3.39 -3.69
C PHE A 18 3.69 3.70 -2.28
N TRP A 19 4.96 3.43 -1.98
CA TRP A 19 5.56 3.74 -0.68
C TRP A 19 5.54 5.24 -0.38
N GLY A 20 5.94 6.07 -1.36
CA GLY A 20 5.86 7.53 -1.22
C GLY A 20 4.43 8.03 -0.99
N TRP A 21 3.45 7.40 -1.65
CA TRP A 21 2.03 7.69 -1.39
C TRP A 21 1.57 7.25 0.00
N LEU A 22 1.94 6.05 0.46
CA LEU A 22 1.61 5.56 1.80
C LEU A 22 2.10 6.51 2.90
N GLN A 23 3.32 7.04 2.74
CA GLN A 23 3.89 8.02 3.67
C GLN A 23 3.06 9.31 3.77
N LEU A 24 2.27 9.65 2.74
CA LEU A 24 1.39 10.80 2.75
C LEU A 24 -0.05 10.47 3.18
N HIS A 25 -0.41 9.18 3.23
CA HIS A 25 -1.77 8.70 3.48
C HIS A 25 -1.83 7.72 4.68
N MET A 26 -0.96 7.94 5.68
CA MET A 26 -0.85 7.06 6.85
C MET A 26 -2.18 6.91 7.62
N ASN A 27 -2.98 7.97 7.67
CA ASN A 27 -4.29 7.99 8.36
C ASN A 27 -5.40 7.29 7.57
N CYS A 28 -5.12 6.80 6.38
CA CYS A 28 -6.09 6.11 5.54
C CYS A 28 -5.94 4.58 5.61
N ILE A 29 -5.01 4.07 6.43
CA ILE A 29 -4.74 2.65 6.64
C ILE A 29 -5.74 2.11 7.67
N LEU A 30 -6.48 1.06 7.30
CA LEU A 30 -7.38 0.34 8.19
C LEU A 30 -6.69 -0.83 8.88
N ARG A 31 -5.77 -1.48 8.16
CA ARG A 31 -4.89 -2.54 8.67
C ARG A 31 -3.75 -2.81 7.71
N ALA A 32 -2.67 -3.37 8.24
CA ALA A 32 -1.56 -3.85 7.43
C ALA A 32 -0.91 -5.07 8.08
N GLY A 33 -0.21 -5.87 7.29
CA GLY A 33 0.50 -7.02 7.84
C GLY A 33 1.04 -8.01 6.83
N THR A 34 1.52 -9.12 7.35
CA THR A 34 2.02 -10.28 6.62
C THR A 34 0.91 -11.36 6.54
N PRO A 35 1.12 -12.47 5.83
CA PRO A 35 0.20 -13.61 5.88
C PRO A 35 -0.02 -14.19 7.28
N THR A 36 0.89 -13.94 8.23
CA THR A 36 0.88 -14.56 9.56
C THR A 36 0.59 -13.58 10.70
N ALA A 37 0.64 -12.27 10.44
CA ALA A 37 0.42 -11.24 11.45
C ALA A 37 -0.31 -10.04 10.83
N VAL A 38 -1.26 -9.48 11.57
CA VAL A 38 -2.04 -8.30 11.17
C VAL A 38 -2.06 -7.29 12.30
N VAL A 39 -1.89 -6.02 11.95
CA VAL A 39 -2.10 -4.89 12.84
C VAL A 39 -3.28 -4.09 12.31
N PHE A 40 -4.27 -3.89 13.17
CA PHE A 40 -5.43 -3.06 12.89
C PHE A 40 -5.17 -1.64 13.36
N ASP A 41 -5.70 -0.68 12.61
CA ASP A 41 -5.75 0.71 13.03
C ASP A 41 -6.68 0.89 14.25
N ASP A 42 -6.45 1.95 15.01
CA ASP A 42 -7.27 2.37 16.14
C ASP A 42 -7.05 3.87 16.40
N ASP A 43 -8.06 4.56 16.94
CA ASP A 43 -8.07 6.02 17.13
C ASP A 43 -6.88 6.55 17.96
N ASP A 44 -6.29 5.72 18.82
CA ASP A 44 -5.15 6.11 19.66
C ASP A 44 -3.77 5.69 19.11
N LEU A 45 -3.74 5.15 17.90
CA LEU A 45 -2.56 4.66 17.21
C LEU A 45 -2.13 5.57 16.07
N HIS A 46 -0.84 5.50 15.76
CA HIS A 46 -0.23 6.25 14.66
C HIS A 46 0.66 5.32 13.85
N TRP A 47 0.38 5.23 12.56
CA TRP A 47 1.27 4.61 11.60
C TRP A 47 2.48 5.51 11.35
N HIS A 48 3.65 4.90 11.24
CA HIS A 48 4.88 5.55 10.86
C HIS A 48 5.64 4.69 9.86
N PHE A 49 6.22 5.36 8.87
CA PHE A 49 6.94 4.71 7.78
C PHE A 49 8.35 5.30 7.68
N GLY A 50 9.35 4.44 7.84
CA GLY A 50 10.76 4.81 7.81
C GLY A 50 11.54 4.06 6.74
N VAL A 51 12.71 4.60 6.39
CA VAL A 51 13.71 3.92 5.57
C VAL A 51 15.01 4.04 6.35
N GLU A 52 15.55 2.90 6.82
CA GLU A 52 16.85 2.88 7.52
C GLU A 52 18.00 2.84 6.52
N ASP A 53 17.86 2.01 5.48
CA ASP A 53 18.79 1.86 4.37
C ASP A 53 18.06 1.39 3.10
N GLU A 54 18.82 1.04 2.04
CA GLU A 54 18.27 0.61 0.75
C GLU A 54 17.48 -0.71 0.83
N GLU A 55 17.71 -1.53 1.86
CA GLU A 55 17.12 -2.85 2.03
C GLU A 55 16.10 -2.91 3.19
N THR A 56 16.02 -1.87 4.02
CA THR A 56 15.27 -1.91 5.29
C THR A 56 14.25 -0.79 5.37
N TYR A 57 13.00 -1.13 5.04
CA TYR A 57 11.85 -0.24 5.14
C TYR A 57 11.04 -0.62 6.38
N LEU A 58 10.66 0.38 7.18
CA LEU A 58 9.97 0.17 8.45
C LEU A 58 8.49 0.52 8.32
N VAL A 59 7.63 -0.39 8.79
CA VAL A 59 6.21 -0.15 9.03
C VAL A 59 5.99 -0.26 10.54
N GLN A 60 5.77 0.87 11.19
CA GLN A 60 5.62 0.96 12.64
C GLN A 60 4.22 1.43 13.01
N VAL A 61 3.72 0.93 14.14
CA VAL A 61 2.51 1.43 14.80
C VAL A 61 2.88 1.87 16.20
N LEU A 62 2.58 3.12 16.52
CA LEU A 62 2.94 3.77 17.77
C LEU A 62 1.69 4.17 18.54
N ARG A 63 1.80 4.14 19.88
CA ARG A 63 0.89 4.85 20.79
C ARG A 63 1.68 5.93 21.51
N GLY A 64 1.41 7.19 21.19
CA GLY A 64 2.23 8.32 21.63
C GLY A 64 3.68 8.16 21.16
N LYS A 65 4.60 7.85 22.09
CA LYS A 65 6.03 7.61 21.78
C LYS A 65 6.43 6.14 21.82
N ARG A 66 5.52 5.23 22.17
CA ARG A 66 5.81 3.82 22.32
C ARG A 66 5.50 3.08 21.03
N ILE A 67 6.49 2.36 20.49
CA ILE A 67 6.27 1.40 19.41
C ILE A 67 5.50 0.19 19.97
N LEU A 68 4.39 -0.16 19.32
CA LEU A 68 3.56 -1.33 19.63
C LEU A 68 3.80 -2.46 18.65
N ALA A 69 4.03 -2.13 17.38
CA ALA A 69 4.41 -3.06 16.34
C ALA A 69 5.44 -2.42 15.43
N GLU A 70 6.38 -3.23 14.94
CA GLU A 70 7.35 -2.89 13.92
C GLU A 70 7.46 -4.09 12.98
N MET A 71 7.31 -3.83 11.69
CA MET A 71 7.47 -4.81 10.63
C MET A 71 8.48 -4.26 9.63
N ILE A 72 9.35 -5.13 9.16
CA ILE A 72 10.40 -4.79 8.20
C ILE A 72 9.97 -5.28 6.82
N LEU A 73 10.10 -4.41 5.84
CA LEU A 73 9.95 -4.73 4.43
C LEU A 73 11.32 -4.64 3.76
N ASN A 74 11.66 -5.65 2.97
CA ASN A 74 12.82 -5.59 2.09
C ASN A 74 12.35 -5.29 0.65
N PRO A 75 12.65 -4.11 0.08
CA PRO A 75 12.25 -3.75 -1.27
C PRO A 75 12.70 -4.75 -2.35
N SER A 76 13.83 -5.46 -2.13
CA SER A 76 14.33 -6.47 -3.07
C SER A 76 13.46 -7.73 -3.13
N GLU A 77 12.64 -7.98 -2.11
CA GLU A 77 11.67 -9.07 -2.06
C GLU A 77 10.32 -8.71 -2.72
N ILE A 78 10.18 -7.48 -3.22
CA ILE A 78 8.93 -6.95 -3.77
C ILE A 78 9.13 -6.60 -5.25
N ALA A 79 8.37 -7.26 -6.13
CA ALA A 79 8.40 -6.94 -7.56
C ALA A 79 7.47 -5.77 -7.91
N TYR A 80 6.26 -5.77 -7.36
CA TYR A 80 5.26 -4.72 -7.59
C TYR A 80 4.18 -4.77 -6.51
N VAL A 81 3.32 -3.75 -6.49
CA VAL A 81 2.12 -3.71 -5.65
C VAL A 81 0.91 -4.01 -6.52
N GLN A 82 0.03 -4.90 -6.06
CA GLN A 82 -1.24 -5.20 -6.70
C GLN A 82 -2.40 -4.63 -5.88
N GLY A 83 -3.11 -3.66 -6.45
CA GLY A 83 -4.28 -3.03 -5.86
C GLY A 83 -5.58 -3.64 -6.37
N ARG A 84 -6.56 -3.80 -5.48
CA ARG A 84 -7.96 -4.13 -5.82
C ARG A 84 -8.95 -3.52 -4.82
N PRO A 85 -10.16 -3.15 -5.26
CA PRO A 85 -11.29 -2.95 -4.35
C PRO A 85 -11.56 -4.24 -3.57
N GLU A 86 -11.61 -4.13 -2.24
CA GLU A 86 -12.06 -5.19 -1.33
C GLU A 86 -13.57 -5.03 -1.02
N SER A 87 -14.01 -3.77 -0.87
CA SER A 87 -15.41 -3.38 -0.74
C SER A 87 -15.69 -2.06 -1.49
N GLU A 88 -16.84 -1.42 -1.25
CA GLU A 88 -17.17 -0.12 -1.87
C GLU A 88 -16.26 1.01 -1.38
N GLU A 89 -15.73 0.91 -0.15
CA GLU A 89 -14.93 1.95 0.51
C GLU A 89 -13.54 1.45 0.94
N GLU A 90 -13.20 0.19 0.66
CA GLU A 90 -11.95 -0.43 1.09
C GLU A 90 -11.16 -0.96 -0.11
N TYR A 91 -9.85 -0.72 -0.07
CA TYR A 91 -8.92 -1.05 -1.15
C TYR A 91 -7.74 -1.82 -0.58
N LEU A 92 -7.54 -3.04 -1.08
CA LEU A 92 -6.45 -3.91 -0.69
C LEU A 92 -5.27 -3.75 -1.65
N PHE A 93 -4.10 -3.55 -1.07
CA PHE A 93 -2.82 -3.49 -1.77
C PHE A 93 -1.92 -4.61 -1.27
N GLU A 94 -1.60 -5.57 -2.14
CA GLU A 94 -0.73 -6.70 -1.87
C GLU A 94 0.67 -6.43 -2.44
N LEU A 95 1.72 -6.64 -1.64
CA LEU A 95 3.11 -6.56 -2.09
C LEU A 95 3.50 -7.92 -2.68
N ILE A 96 3.64 -7.95 -4.00
CA ILE A 96 3.83 -9.20 -4.75
C ILE A 96 5.32 -9.49 -4.89
N PRO A 97 5.78 -10.70 -4.52
CA PRO A 97 7.18 -11.08 -4.70
C PRO A 97 7.54 -11.31 -6.18
N PRO A 98 8.84 -11.35 -6.53
CA PRO A 98 9.30 -11.69 -7.88
C PRO A 98 8.90 -13.07 -8.39
N THR A 99 8.57 -13.99 -7.47
CA THR A 99 8.14 -15.35 -7.80
C THR A 99 6.60 -15.41 -7.87
N PRO A 100 5.99 -15.59 -9.06
CA PRO A 100 4.55 -15.44 -9.24
C PRO A 100 3.68 -16.43 -8.45
N GLU A 101 4.22 -17.60 -8.10
CA GLU A 101 3.50 -18.63 -7.34
C GLU A 101 3.55 -18.40 -5.81
N ALA A 102 4.32 -17.42 -5.35
CA ALA A 102 4.43 -17.11 -3.93
C ALA A 102 3.29 -16.20 -3.46
N GLU A 103 2.88 -16.40 -2.21
CA GLU A 103 1.92 -15.51 -1.55
C GLU A 103 2.50 -14.09 -1.40
N PRO A 104 1.64 -13.05 -1.35
CA PRO A 104 2.09 -11.69 -1.05
C PRO A 104 2.90 -11.63 0.25
N VAL A 105 4.01 -10.91 0.23
CA VAL A 105 4.90 -10.80 1.40
C VAL A 105 4.32 -9.85 2.47
N PHE A 106 3.45 -8.93 2.04
CA PHE A 106 2.79 -7.96 2.90
C PHE A 106 1.52 -7.42 2.23
N TYR A 107 0.64 -6.81 3.00
CA TYR A 107 -0.51 -6.08 2.47
C TYR A 107 -0.88 -4.86 3.31
N PHE A 108 -1.58 -3.92 2.67
CA PHE A 108 -2.24 -2.76 3.27
C PHE A 108 -3.70 -2.73 2.85
N LEU A 109 -4.61 -2.51 3.79
CA LEU A 109 -6.01 -2.17 3.49
C LEU A 109 -6.20 -0.67 3.74
N MET A 110 -6.70 0.03 2.73
CA MET A 110 -6.83 1.48 2.68
C MET A 110 -8.29 1.89 2.49
N THR A 111 -8.65 3.10 2.90
CA THR A 111 -10.00 3.68 2.69
C THR A 111 -10.22 4.29 1.30
N HIS A 112 -9.19 4.34 0.46
CA HIS A 112 -9.28 4.91 -0.88
C HIS A 112 -8.23 4.30 -1.83
N PRO A 113 -8.43 4.39 -3.16
CA PRO A 113 -7.49 3.81 -4.11
C PRO A 113 -6.19 4.63 -4.18
N PHE A 114 -5.15 4.01 -4.72
CA PHE A 114 -3.94 4.69 -5.12
C PHE A 114 -4.09 5.18 -6.56
N GLU A 115 -4.23 6.49 -6.73
CA GLU A 115 -4.27 7.13 -8.02
C GLU A 115 -2.88 7.68 -8.34
N VAL A 116 -2.21 7.11 -9.35
CA VAL A 116 -0.99 7.71 -9.88
C VAL A 116 -1.43 8.94 -10.67
N GLU A 117 -1.03 10.15 -10.26
CA GLU A 117 -1.21 11.31 -11.12
C GLU A 117 -0.50 11.03 -12.45
N GLU A 118 -1.28 10.82 -13.52
CA GLU A 118 -0.74 10.89 -14.87
C GLU A 118 -0.11 12.27 -15.01
N THR A 119 1.21 12.34 -15.08
CA THR A 119 1.93 13.58 -15.38
C THR A 119 1.24 14.28 -16.54
N GLN A 120 0.51 15.35 -16.24
CA GLN A 120 -0.11 16.18 -17.25
C GLN A 120 1.02 16.62 -18.17
N SER A 121 0.96 16.21 -19.45
CA SER A 121 1.89 16.72 -20.45
C SER A 121 1.86 18.25 -20.36
N PRO A 122 3.04 18.93 -20.31
CA PRO A 122 3.06 20.38 -20.16
C PRO A 122 2.18 21.00 -21.26
N PRO A 123 1.37 22.02 -20.94
CA PRO A 123 0.41 22.57 -21.89
C PRO A 123 1.16 22.94 -23.16
N SER A 124 0.70 22.41 -24.30
CA SER A 124 1.26 22.73 -25.59
C SER A 124 1.30 24.25 -25.72
N ARG A 125 2.52 24.77 -25.85
CA ARG A 125 2.80 26.20 -25.97
C ARG A 125 2.07 26.70 -27.21
N TRP A 126 0.95 27.40 -27.02
CA TRP A 126 0.28 28.13 -28.08
C TRP A 126 1.26 29.17 -28.64
N THR A 127 1.79 28.93 -29.84
CA THR A 127 2.45 29.95 -30.64
C THR A 127 1.38 30.82 -31.27
N HIS A 128 1.39 32.11 -30.92
CA HIS A 128 0.65 33.17 -31.61
C HIS A 128 1.11 33.34 -33.06
#